data_AF-A0AAW7K9K5-F1
#
_entry.id   AF-A0AAW7K9K5-F1
#
_cell.length_a   1.000
_cell.length_b   1.000
_cell.length_c   1.000
_cell.angle_alpha   90.00
_cell.angle_beta   90.00
_cell.angle_gamma   90.00
#
_symmetry.space_group_name_H-M   'P 1'
#
loop_
_entity.id
_entity.type
_entity.pdbx_description
1 polymer ?
#
loop_
_entity_poly.entity_id
_entity_poly.type
_entity_poly.pdbx_seq_one_letter_code
_entity_poly.pdbx_strand_id
1 'polypeptide(L)' 'AYGARPLKRFITREVETPLAKEIVSGRVMPKTKVTISLLDNQLVFENEPIEEV' A
#
# COMPACT_ATOMS: atom_id res chain seq x y z
N ALA A 1 -11.63 4.99 26.15
CA ALA A 1 -11.39 5.80 24.93
C ALA A 1 -10.58 4.97 23.93
N TYR A 2 -10.89 5.03 22.63
CA TYR A 2 -10.37 4.09 21.62
C TYR A 2 -8.88 4.26 21.24
N GLY A 3 -8.17 5.27 21.77
CA GLY A 3 -6.73 5.46 21.55
C GLY A 3 -6.35 5.45 20.06
N ALA A 4 -5.14 4.98 19.72
CA ALA A 4 -4.69 4.86 18.34
C ALA A 4 -5.21 3.61 17.60
N ARG A 5 -6.03 2.76 18.23
CA ARG A 5 -6.55 1.53 17.61
C ARG A 5 -7.35 1.79 16.33
N PRO A 6 -8.23 2.81 16.25
CA PRO A 6 -8.91 3.17 15.01
C PRO A 6 -7.93 3.55 13.89
N LEU A 7 -6.86 4.28 14.21
CA LEU A 7 -5.85 4.70 13.24
C LEU A 7 -5.12 3.49 12.65
N LYS A 8 -4.67 2.56 13.49
CA LYS A 8 -4.07 1.30 13.04
C LYS A 8 -5.02 0.52 12.13
N ARG A 9 -6.29 0.39 12.53
CA ARG A 9 -7.30 -0.33 11.74
C ARG A 9 -7.54 0.33 10.38
N PHE A 10 -7.54 1.66 10.33
CA PHE A 10 -7.70 2.41 9.09
C PHE A 10 -6.53 2.13 8.13
N ILE A 11 -5.29 2.24 8.62
CA ILE A 11 -4.09 1.94 7.81
C ILE A 11 -4.12 0.48 7.31
N THR A 12 -4.40 -0.49 8.17
CA THR A 12 -4.48 -1.90 7.74
C THR A 12 -5.55 -2.12 6.66
N ARG A 13 -6.71 -1.45 6.77
CA ARG A 13 -7.83 -1.66 5.83
C ARG A 13 -7.62 -0.93 4.50
N GLU A 14 -7.11 0.30 4.55
CA GLU A 14 -7.00 1.18 3.37
C GLU A 14 -5.64 1.08 2.68
N VAL A 15 -4.58 0.61 3.37
CA VAL A 15 -3.21 0.52 2.82
C VAL A 15 -2.72 -0.92 2.74
N GLU A 16 -2.65 -1.63 3.86
CA GLU A 16 -2.02 -2.96 3.89
C GLU A 16 -2.84 -4.01 3.13
N THR A 17 -4.17 -4.01 3.28
CA THR A 17 -5.05 -4.99 2.64
C THR A 17 -5.06 -4.86 1.10
N PRO A 18 -5.19 -3.65 0.51
CA PRO A 18 -5.07 -3.49 -0.94
C PRO A 18 -3.68 -3.86 -1.44
N LEU A 19 -2.61 -3.41 -0.77
CA LEU A 19 -1.24 -3.75 -1.15
C LEU A 19 -1.01 -5.27 -1.17
N ALA A 20 -1.51 -6.00 -0.17
CA ALA A 20 -1.43 -7.46 -0.14
C ALA A 20 -2.14 -8.11 -1.34
N LYS A 21 -3.32 -7.59 -1.74
CA LYS A 21 -4.02 -8.07 -2.93
C LYS A 21 -3.21 -7.83 -4.20
N GLU A 22 -2.58 -6.67 -4.33
CA GLU A 22 -1.74 -6.32 -5.48
C GLU A 22 -0.52 -7.26 -5.59
N ILE A 23 0.11 -7.58 -4.46
CA ILE A 23 1.20 -8.57 -4.39
C ILE A 23 0.72 -9.97 -4.80
N VAL A 24 -0.39 -10.46 -4.23
CA VAL A 24 -0.93 -11.79 -4.57
C VAL A 24 -1.40 -11.87 -6.03
N SER A 25 -1.86 -10.75 -6.60
CA SER A 25 -2.24 -10.68 -8.01
C SER A 25 -1.07 -10.66 -8.99
N GLY A 26 0.17 -10.52 -8.51
CA GLY A 26 1.37 -10.41 -9.33
C GLY A 26 1.60 -9.03 -9.95
N ARG A 27 0.80 -8.01 -9.60
CA ARG A 27 1.01 -6.62 -10.03
C ARG A 27 2.16 -5.95 -9.29
N VAL A 28 2.42 -6.34 -8.05
CA VAL A 28 3.60 -5.91 -7.28
C VAL A 28 4.54 -7.09 -7.16
N MET A 29 5.67 -7.00 -7.86
CA MET A 29 6.71 -8.03 -7.84
C MET A 29 7.69 -7.82 -6.68
N PRO A 30 8.44 -8.86 -6.26
CA PRO A 30 9.54 -8.68 -5.32
C PRO A 30 10.53 -7.61 -5.80
N LYS A 31 11.20 -6.93 -4.86
CA LYS A 31 12.15 -5.83 -5.15
C LYS A 31 11.53 -4.64 -5.88
N THR A 32 10.28 -4.35 -5.60
CA THR A 32 9.59 -3.18 -6.14
C THR A 32 9.40 -2.15 -5.03
N LYS A 33 9.70 -0.89 -5.33
CA LYS A 33 9.36 0.25 -4.48
C LYS A 33 7.92 0.62 -4.76
N VAL A 34 7.09 0.62 -3.73
CA VAL A 34 5.69 1.04 -3.85
C VAL A 34 5.52 2.41 -3.20
N THR A 35 5.13 3.40 -3.99
CA THR A 35 4.79 4.74 -3.53
C THR A 35 3.28 4.86 -3.41
N ILE A 36 2.80 5.34 -2.27
CA ILE A 36 1.36 5.55 -2.02
C ILE A 36 1.09 7.04 -2.00
N SER A 37 0.21 7.48 -2.89
CA SER A 37 -0.17 8.88 -3.05
C SER A 37 -1.68 9.04 -2.88
N LEU A 38 -2.13 10.23 -2.47
CA LEU A 38 -3.55 10.57 -2.41
C LEU A 38 -3.92 11.38 -3.66
N LEU A 39 -4.77 10.83 -4.51
CA LEU A 39 -5.31 11.50 -5.70
C LEU A 39 -6.83 11.42 -5.66
N ASP A 40 -7.53 12.55 -5.80
CA ASP A 40 -8.99 12.60 -5.80
C ASP A 40 -9.66 11.88 -4.62
N ASN A 41 -9.08 12.05 -3.41
CA ASN A 41 -9.50 11.36 -2.19
C ASN A 41 -9.37 9.82 -2.22
N GLN A 42 -8.63 9.27 -3.17
CA GLN A 42 -8.34 7.84 -3.30
C GLN A 42 -6.84 7.58 -3.15
N LEU A 43 -6.50 6.46 -2.53
CA LEU A 43 -5.11 6.01 -2.44
C LEU A 43 -4.71 5.35 -3.75
N VAL A 44 -3.66 5.89 -4.38
CA VAL A 44 -3.05 5.36 -5.60
C VAL A 44 -1.73 4.70 -5.25
N PHE A 45 -1.50 3.51 -5.80
CA PHE A 45 -0.30 2.72 -5.59
C PHE A 45 0.52 2.72 -6.88
N GLU A 46 1.73 3.28 -6.82
CA GLU A 46 2.68 3.32 -7.93
C GLU A 46 3.81 2.35 -7.64
N ASN A 47 4.14 1.48 -8.61
CA ASN A 47 5.12 0.42 -8.46
C ASN A 47 6.35 0.67 -9.35
N GLU A 48 7.49 0.96 -8.74
CA GLU A 48 8.76 1.18 -9.44
C GLU A 48 9.69 0.00 -9.16
N PRO A 49 10.11 -0.78 -10.18
CA PRO A 49 11.09 -1.84 -9.96
C PRO A 49 12.40 -1.21 -9.49
N ILE A 50 12.94 -1.71 -8.37
CA ILE A 50 14.24 -1.27 -7.89
C ILE A 50 15.27 -2.05 -8.71
N GLU A 51 15.89 -1.38 -9.69
CA GLU A 51 17.08 -1.90 -10.35
C GLU A 51 18.23 -1.88 -9.33
N GLU A 52 18.62 -3.07 -8.85
CA GLU A 52 19.87 -3.23 -8.10
C GLU A 52 21.03 -2.94 -9.06
N VAL A 53 21.71 -1.80 -8.84
CA VAL A 53 23.01 -1.44 -9.45
C VAL A 53 24.13 -2.25 -8.83
#